data_AF-A0A341D888-F1
#
_entry.id   AF-A0A341D888-F1
#
_cell.length_a   1.000
_cell.length_b   1.000
_cell.length_c   1.000
_cell.angle_alpha   90.00
_cell.angle_beta   90.00
_cell.angle_gamma   90.00
#
_symmetry.space_group_name_H-M   'P 1'
#
loop_
_entity.id
_entity.type
_entity.pdbx_description
1 polymer ?
#
loop_
_entity_poly.entity_id
_entity_poly.type
_entity_poly.pdbx_seq_one_letter_code
_entity_poly.pdbx_strand_id
1 'polypeptide(L)'
;MDIPPLAGKVAVLSLGALPLSYALNHVSALSYPLGVVWMSALILGLLFLAIYSLSRSDIYYDPLFAVFAVFSFTSVVDLLIALEEDGYMGSFMAFYTKEGEPYLRTAHGVFICYWDGTVHYLLYLAMAGAIRKRKRYRNLALYWLGSFVMSILVFLPGNILGKYNSEIRPSFFLTIPYLLVPCWAGLRVFNQTQAPSCCTPNMVEEEQRKGLLRRPVDLALIIYLIFAAFFTLFRGLVVLDCPMDACFVYIYQYEPYLRDPVAYPKVQMLVNMFYVLPFYGLAIYALIFPGCSWLPDWTLVFAGAIGQAQFSHMGASMHLRTPFTYRVPEDAWASFFVCNLLYALGPHLLAYRCLWSPAFFLRPLPGPPAHHEKQH
;
A
#
# COMPACT_ATOMS: atom_id res chain seq x y z
N MET A 1 17.22 -10.65 -6.75
CA MET A 1 16.33 -10.94 -5.60
C MET A 1 15.79 -12.34 -5.81
N ASP A 2 16.15 -13.31 -4.96
CA ASP A 2 15.52 -14.64 -5.01
C ASP A 2 14.10 -14.53 -4.45
N ILE A 3 13.08 -14.76 -5.27
CA ILE A 3 11.70 -14.83 -4.80
C ILE A 3 11.58 -16.06 -3.89
N PRO A 4 11.25 -15.90 -2.59
CA PRO A 4 11.03 -17.04 -1.72
C PRO A 4 9.79 -17.81 -2.22
N PRO A 5 9.79 -19.16 -2.25
CA PRO A 5 8.60 -19.89 -2.64
C PRO A 5 7.47 -19.63 -1.64
N LEU A 6 6.27 -19.53 -2.18
CA LEU A 6 5.05 -19.20 -1.46
C LEU A 6 4.79 -20.19 -0.32
N ALA A 7 4.30 -19.68 0.81
CA ALA A 7 3.98 -20.50 1.98
C ALA A 7 2.74 -21.38 1.74
N GLY A 8 2.93 -22.58 1.18
CA GLY A 8 1.84 -23.50 0.84
C GLY A 8 0.85 -23.80 1.98
N LYS A 9 1.33 -23.91 3.23
CA LYS A 9 0.45 -24.08 4.40
C LYS A 9 -0.46 -22.87 4.65
N VAL A 10 0.08 -21.66 4.49
CA VAL A 10 -0.65 -20.41 4.65
C VAL A 10 -1.66 -20.25 3.52
N ALA A 11 -1.27 -20.59 2.29
CA ALA A 11 -2.17 -20.60 1.14
C ALA A 11 -3.37 -21.53 1.37
N VAL A 12 -3.14 -22.78 1.80
CA VAL A 12 -4.22 -23.74 2.09
C VAL A 12 -5.14 -23.22 3.20
N LEU A 13 -4.59 -22.66 4.29
CA LEU A 13 -5.40 -22.08 5.37
C LEU A 13 -6.24 -20.89 4.88
N SER A 14 -5.65 -20.01 4.06
CA SER A 14 -6.36 -18.84 3.51
C SER A 14 -7.52 -19.23 2.58
N LEU A 15 -7.38 -20.32 1.80
CA LEU A 15 -8.45 -20.84 0.94
C LEU A 15 -9.64 -21.39 1.74
N GLY A 16 -9.47 -21.65 3.04
CA GLY A 16 -10.57 -21.94 3.96
C GLY A 16 -11.61 -20.82 4.05
N ALA A 17 -11.28 -19.59 3.63
CA ALA A 17 -12.24 -18.50 3.53
C ALA A 17 -13.39 -18.79 2.55
N LEU A 18 -13.14 -19.54 1.47
CA LEU A 18 -14.16 -19.88 0.46
C LEU A 18 -15.36 -20.66 1.05
N PRO A 19 -15.18 -21.87 1.61
CA PRO A 19 -16.30 -22.62 2.17
C PRO A 19 -16.90 -21.91 3.39
N LEU A 20 -16.08 -21.15 4.14
CA LEU A 20 -16.57 -20.42 5.30
C LEU A 20 -17.51 -19.27 4.91
N SER A 21 -17.11 -18.41 3.98
CA SER A 21 -17.92 -17.30 3.49
C SER A 21 -19.25 -17.80 2.90
N TYR A 22 -19.19 -18.85 2.08
CA TYR A 22 -20.40 -19.49 1.55
C TYR A 22 -21.35 -19.98 2.66
N ALA A 23 -20.81 -20.68 3.67
CA ALA A 23 -21.62 -21.17 4.78
C ALA A 23 -22.23 -20.02 5.61
N LEU A 24 -21.45 -18.96 5.87
CA LEU A 24 -21.90 -17.80 6.63
C LEU A 24 -23.05 -17.07 5.96
N ASN A 25 -23.05 -16.98 4.62
CA ASN A 25 -24.14 -16.32 3.90
C ASN A 25 -25.51 -16.99 4.10
N HIS A 26 -25.55 -18.24 4.59
CA HIS A 26 -26.78 -18.95 4.96
C HIS A 26 -27.15 -18.84 6.44
N VAL A 27 -26.37 -18.14 7.27
CA VAL A 27 -26.61 -18.00 8.72
C VAL A 27 -27.52 -16.80 8.99
N SER A 28 -28.74 -17.08 9.46
CA SER A 28 -29.75 -16.05 9.75
C SER A 28 -29.30 -14.99 10.77
N ALA A 29 -28.45 -15.36 11.74
CA ALA A 29 -27.91 -14.45 12.74
C ALA A 29 -27.03 -13.32 12.15
N LEU A 30 -26.53 -13.49 10.93
CA LEU A 30 -25.76 -12.46 10.21
C LEU A 30 -26.64 -11.40 9.52
N SER A 31 -27.96 -11.52 9.66
CA SER A 31 -28.91 -10.48 9.22
C SER A 31 -28.90 -9.24 10.13
N TYR A 32 -28.16 -9.28 11.25
CA TYR A 32 -28.02 -8.17 12.19
C TYR A 32 -26.55 -7.73 12.30
N PRO A 33 -26.25 -6.41 12.33
CA PRO A 33 -24.87 -5.91 12.36
C PRO A 33 -24.01 -6.47 13.51
N LEU A 34 -24.60 -6.65 14.70
CA LEU A 34 -23.88 -7.22 15.85
C LEU A 34 -23.54 -8.70 15.64
N GLY A 35 -24.41 -9.46 14.97
CA GLY A 35 -24.14 -10.85 14.61
C GLY A 35 -22.92 -10.98 13.71
N VAL A 36 -22.78 -10.06 12.74
CA VAL A 36 -21.60 -9.97 11.87
C VAL A 36 -20.32 -9.74 12.68
N VAL A 37 -20.35 -8.83 13.65
CA VAL A 37 -19.17 -8.53 14.49
C VAL A 37 -18.75 -9.74 15.33
N TRP A 38 -19.68 -10.35 16.06
CA TRP A 38 -19.37 -11.49 16.94
C TRP A 38 -18.87 -12.70 16.16
N MET A 39 -19.50 -13.00 15.02
CA MET A 39 -19.06 -14.11 14.16
C MET A 39 -17.69 -13.82 13.55
N SER A 40 -17.43 -12.60 13.08
CA SER A 40 -16.12 -12.21 12.54
C SER A 40 -15.03 -12.33 13.61
N ALA A 41 -15.29 -11.88 14.83
CA ALA A 41 -14.36 -12.00 15.95
C ALA A 41 -14.08 -13.48 16.32
N LEU A 42 -15.12 -14.32 16.35
CA LEU A 42 -14.98 -15.75 16.61
C LEU A 42 -14.14 -16.44 15.54
N ILE A 43 -14.40 -16.16 14.26
CA ILE A 43 -13.65 -16.71 13.13
C ILE A 43 -12.18 -16.30 13.21
N LEU A 44 -11.89 -15.02 13.44
CA LEU A 44 -10.52 -14.53 13.58
C LEU A 44 -9.80 -15.18 14.78
N GLY A 45 -10.51 -15.38 15.90
CA GLY A 45 -9.96 -16.08 17.07
C GLY A 45 -9.64 -17.54 16.79
N LEU A 46 -10.55 -18.28 16.15
CA LEU A 46 -10.34 -19.67 15.76
C LEU A 46 -9.21 -19.81 14.72
N LEU A 47 -9.17 -18.91 13.73
CA LEU A 47 -8.11 -18.85 12.74
C LEU A 47 -6.75 -18.61 13.40
N PHE A 48 -6.67 -17.64 14.32
CA PHE A 48 -5.44 -17.36 15.06
C PHE A 48 -4.98 -18.59 15.85
N LEU A 49 -5.90 -19.28 16.53
CA LEU A 49 -5.60 -20.51 17.26
C LEU A 49 -5.10 -21.64 16.34
N ALA A 50 -5.71 -21.79 15.17
CA ALA A 50 -5.26 -22.74 14.16
C ALA A 50 -3.86 -22.41 13.62
N ILE A 51 -3.60 -21.14 13.32
CA ILE A 51 -2.27 -20.67 12.88
C ILE A 51 -1.23 -20.90 13.97
N TYR A 52 -1.55 -20.57 15.23
CA TYR A 52 -0.69 -20.75 16.38
C TYR A 52 -0.31 -22.22 16.60
N SER A 53 -1.30 -23.12 16.54
CA SER A 53 -1.06 -24.56 16.74
C SER A 53 -0.27 -25.18 15.59
N LEU A 54 -0.57 -24.83 14.33
CA LEU A 54 0.05 -25.42 13.15
C LEU A 54 1.45 -24.87 12.82
N SER A 55 1.77 -23.66 13.28
CA SER A 55 2.99 -22.93 12.88
C SER A 55 3.76 -22.34 14.07
N ARG A 56 3.68 -22.98 15.24
CA ARG A 56 4.28 -22.50 16.51
C ARG A 56 5.77 -22.13 16.39
N SER A 57 6.55 -22.95 15.67
CA SER A 57 8.00 -22.73 15.48
C SER A 57 8.32 -21.54 14.58
N ASP A 58 7.46 -21.25 13.61
CA ASP A 58 7.61 -20.10 12.71
C ASP A 58 7.25 -18.80 13.45
N ILE A 59 6.18 -18.82 14.24
CA ILE A 59 5.73 -17.69 15.07
C ILE A 59 6.75 -17.37 16.18
N TYR A 60 7.34 -18.39 16.80
CA TYR A 60 8.36 -18.19 17.83
C TYR A 60 9.62 -17.53 17.26
N TYR A 61 10.03 -17.92 16.04
CA TYR A 61 11.13 -17.26 15.35
C TYR A 61 10.79 -15.84 14.93
N ASP A 62 9.60 -15.64 14.35
CA ASP A 62 9.14 -14.34 13.89
C ASP A 62 7.60 -14.20 14.06
N PRO A 63 7.10 -13.43 15.05
CA PRO A 63 5.67 -13.25 15.27
C PRO A 63 4.93 -12.55 14.12
N LEU A 64 5.61 -11.89 13.17
CA LEU A 64 4.96 -11.36 11.96
C LEU A 64 4.43 -12.47 11.06
N PHE A 65 4.88 -13.71 11.24
CA PHE A 65 4.29 -14.86 10.57
C PHE A 65 2.79 -14.96 10.83
N ALA A 66 2.35 -14.78 12.08
CA ALA A 66 0.94 -14.86 12.44
C ALA A 66 0.13 -13.73 11.77
N VAL A 67 0.68 -12.51 11.72
CA VAL A 67 0.05 -11.36 11.05
C VAL A 67 -0.14 -11.63 9.56
N PHE A 68 0.92 -12.05 8.87
CA PHE A 68 0.83 -12.34 7.42
C PHE A 68 -0.08 -13.52 7.13
N ALA A 69 -0.12 -14.54 8.01
CA ALA A 69 -1.03 -15.66 7.83
C ALA A 69 -2.50 -15.25 8.03
N VAL A 70 -2.82 -14.47 9.06
CA VAL A 70 -4.20 -13.95 9.26
C VAL A 70 -4.59 -13.03 8.11
N PHE A 71 -3.73 -12.10 7.71
CA PHE A 71 -4.05 -11.19 6.61
C PHE A 71 -4.13 -11.88 5.25
N SER A 72 -3.42 -12.99 5.04
CA SER A 72 -3.62 -13.80 3.83
C SER A 72 -5.03 -14.39 3.76
N PHE A 73 -5.63 -14.76 4.90
CA PHE A 73 -7.01 -15.23 4.94
C PHE A 73 -7.99 -14.09 4.65
N THR A 74 -7.79 -12.93 5.29
CA THR A 74 -8.68 -11.76 5.06
C THR A 74 -8.58 -11.26 3.62
N SER A 75 -7.39 -11.31 3.00
CA SER A 75 -7.24 -11.03 1.56
C SER A 75 -8.10 -11.95 0.67
N VAL A 76 -8.24 -13.23 1.01
CA VAL A 76 -9.15 -14.11 0.24
C VAL A 76 -10.60 -13.68 0.45
N VAL A 77 -10.98 -13.28 1.66
CA VAL A 77 -12.30 -12.71 1.94
C VAL A 77 -12.53 -11.43 1.10
N ASP A 78 -11.55 -10.53 1.05
CA ASP A 78 -11.60 -9.30 0.24
C ASP A 78 -11.78 -9.63 -1.26
N LEU A 79 -11.06 -10.63 -1.77
CA LEU A 79 -11.23 -11.07 -3.15
C LEU A 79 -12.66 -11.56 -3.43
N LEU A 80 -13.28 -12.29 -2.49
CA LEU A 80 -14.67 -12.73 -2.62
C LEU A 80 -15.65 -11.57 -2.59
N ILE A 81 -15.40 -10.56 -1.74
CA ILE A 81 -16.19 -9.33 -1.71
C ILE A 81 -16.15 -8.64 -3.08
N ALA A 82 -14.95 -8.45 -3.64
CA ALA A 82 -14.78 -7.77 -4.93
C ALA A 82 -15.48 -8.53 -6.07
N LEU A 83 -15.27 -9.86 -6.14
CA LEU A 83 -15.87 -10.70 -7.19
C LEU A 83 -17.39 -10.78 -7.10
N GLU A 84 -17.96 -10.77 -5.89
CA GLU A 84 -19.41 -10.76 -5.69
C GLU A 84 -20.02 -9.41 -6.04
N GLU A 85 -19.40 -8.31 -5.62
CA GLU A 85 -19.90 -6.98 -5.98
C GLU A 85 -19.78 -6.71 -7.50
N ASP A 86 -18.85 -7.34 -8.21
CA ASP A 86 -18.81 -7.27 -9.68
C ASP A 86 -19.69 -8.31 -10.37
N GLY A 87 -20.37 -9.18 -9.62
CA GLY A 87 -21.33 -10.15 -10.15
C GLY A 87 -20.70 -11.39 -10.79
N TYR A 88 -19.41 -11.64 -10.59
CA TYR A 88 -18.74 -12.87 -11.05
C TYR A 88 -19.14 -14.10 -10.23
N MET A 89 -19.59 -13.90 -9.00
CA MET A 89 -20.13 -14.93 -8.11
C MET A 89 -21.27 -14.37 -7.27
N GLY A 90 -22.01 -15.23 -6.57
CA GLY A 90 -23.05 -14.80 -5.66
C GLY A 90 -23.17 -15.73 -4.46
N SER A 91 -23.70 -15.19 -3.35
CA SER A 91 -23.98 -15.90 -2.11
C SER A 91 -22.76 -16.25 -1.24
N PHE A 92 -21.68 -15.48 -1.32
CA PHE A 92 -20.51 -15.64 -0.45
C PHE A 92 -20.41 -14.53 0.59
N MET A 93 -20.62 -13.27 0.20
CA MET A 93 -20.30 -12.08 0.99
C MET A 93 -21.42 -11.02 1.01
N ALA A 94 -22.56 -11.25 0.37
CA ALA A 94 -23.71 -10.33 0.40
C ALA A 94 -24.15 -9.92 1.80
N PHE A 95 -24.15 -10.85 2.77
CA PHE A 95 -24.47 -10.52 4.16
C PHE A 95 -23.49 -9.48 4.74
N TYR A 96 -22.20 -9.57 4.38
CA TYR A 96 -21.16 -8.74 4.95
C TYR A 96 -21.17 -7.34 4.35
N THR A 97 -21.30 -7.21 3.03
CA THR A 97 -21.37 -5.90 2.38
C THR A 97 -22.71 -5.21 2.63
N LYS A 98 -23.80 -5.96 2.83
CA LYS A 98 -25.10 -5.37 3.17
C LYS A 98 -25.19 -5.01 4.65
N GLU A 99 -24.81 -5.93 5.54
CA GLU A 99 -25.05 -5.78 6.97
C GLU A 99 -23.86 -5.33 7.82
N GLY A 100 -22.63 -5.53 7.31
CA GLY A 100 -21.39 -5.15 7.95
C GLY A 100 -20.80 -3.87 7.38
N GLU A 101 -20.34 -3.89 6.13
CA GLU A 101 -19.50 -2.83 5.56
C GLU A 101 -20.04 -2.34 4.20
N PRO A 102 -21.09 -1.49 4.20
CA PRO A 102 -21.75 -1.02 2.97
C PRO A 102 -20.85 -0.19 2.05
N TYR A 103 -19.83 0.45 2.61
CA TYR A 103 -18.85 1.23 1.86
C TYR A 103 -17.96 0.38 0.94
N LEU A 104 -17.80 -0.93 1.19
CA LEU A 104 -17.09 -1.84 0.29
C LEU A 104 -17.79 -2.03 -1.06
N ARG A 105 -19.09 -1.69 -1.13
CA ARG A 105 -19.88 -1.74 -2.37
C ARG A 105 -19.58 -0.59 -3.32
N THR A 106 -18.80 0.40 -2.89
CA THR A 106 -18.35 1.49 -3.77
C THR A 106 -17.30 0.99 -4.76
N ALA A 107 -17.14 1.70 -5.87
CA ALA A 107 -16.06 1.41 -6.82
C ALA A 107 -14.68 1.41 -6.14
N HIS A 108 -14.43 2.38 -5.24
CA HIS A 108 -13.17 2.44 -4.49
C HIS A 108 -13.00 1.24 -3.54
N GLY A 109 -14.05 0.87 -2.80
CA GLY A 109 -14.06 -0.29 -1.92
C GLY A 109 -13.75 -1.59 -2.68
N VAL A 110 -14.42 -1.82 -3.81
CA VAL A 110 -14.17 -2.99 -4.68
C VAL A 110 -12.70 -3.05 -5.14
N PHE A 111 -12.12 -1.92 -5.57
CA PHE A 111 -10.72 -1.93 -6.02
C PHE A 111 -9.70 -2.02 -4.88
N ILE A 112 -10.02 -1.56 -3.67
CA ILE A 112 -9.21 -1.88 -2.48
C ILE A 112 -9.25 -3.39 -2.23
N CYS A 113 -10.43 -3.99 -2.26
CA CYS A 113 -10.59 -5.44 -2.08
C CYS A 113 -9.85 -6.26 -3.15
N TYR A 114 -9.86 -5.83 -4.42
CA TYR A 114 -9.03 -6.47 -5.45
C TYR A 114 -7.54 -6.35 -5.16
N TRP A 115 -7.06 -5.19 -4.74
CA TRP A 115 -5.65 -4.99 -4.39
C TRP A 115 -5.24 -5.88 -3.20
N ASP A 116 -6.09 -5.93 -2.17
CA ASP A 116 -5.88 -6.76 -0.99
C ASP A 116 -5.89 -8.25 -1.33
N GLY A 117 -6.86 -8.68 -2.14
CA GLY A 117 -7.02 -10.05 -2.60
C GLY A 117 -5.99 -10.54 -3.61
N THR A 118 -5.22 -9.64 -4.23
CA THR A 118 -4.19 -9.99 -5.22
C THR A 118 -2.79 -9.61 -4.76
N VAL A 119 -2.46 -8.32 -4.73
CA VAL A 119 -1.12 -7.82 -4.43
C VAL A 119 -0.75 -8.10 -2.97
N HIS A 120 -1.59 -7.72 -2.01
CA HIS A 120 -1.30 -8.00 -0.61
C HIS A 120 -1.29 -9.51 -0.33
N TYR A 121 -2.23 -10.28 -0.90
CA TYR A 121 -2.22 -11.74 -0.78
C TYR A 121 -0.88 -12.36 -1.17
N LEU A 122 -0.36 -11.99 -2.36
CA LEU A 122 0.94 -12.47 -2.83
C LEU A 122 2.10 -12.03 -1.93
N LEU A 123 2.06 -10.78 -1.45
CA LEU A 123 3.06 -10.27 -0.50
C LEU A 123 3.03 -11.06 0.81
N TYR A 124 1.85 -11.35 1.37
CA TYR A 124 1.71 -12.14 2.59
C TYR A 124 2.28 -13.55 2.44
N LEU A 125 1.96 -14.24 1.33
CA LEU A 125 2.49 -15.56 1.05
C LEU A 125 4.00 -15.56 0.86
N ALA A 126 4.55 -14.55 0.19
CA ALA A 126 5.98 -14.39 -0.03
C ALA A 126 6.72 -14.09 1.29
N MET A 127 6.21 -13.18 2.11
CA MET A 127 6.79 -12.84 3.41
C MET A 127 6.71 -14.00 4.41
N ALA A 128 5.55 -14.68 4.50
CA ALA A 128 5.42 -15.89 5.30
C ALA A 128 6.37 -17.01 4.81
N GLY A 129 6.52 -17.16 3.49
CA GLY A 129 7.46 -18.12 2.88
C GLY A 129 8.92 -17.79 3.22
N ALA A 130 9.29 -16.51 3.19
CA ALA A 130 10.60 -16.04 3.60
C ALA A 130 10.89 -16.35 5.07
N ILE A 131 9.94 -16.08 5.98
CA ILE A 131 10.06 -16.39 7.41
C ILE A 131 10.31 -17.88 7.64
N ARG A 132 9.54 -18.76 6.97
CA ARG A 132 9.71 -20.22 7.06
C ARG A 132 11.10 -20.66 6.59
N LYS A 133 11.61 -20.02 5.55
CA LYS A 133 12.96 -20.28 5.01
C LYS A 133 14.07 -19.53 5.74
N ARG A 134 13.76 -18.80 6.82
CA ARG A 134 14.71 -17.97 7.55
C ARG A 134 15.44 -16.97 6.64
N LYS A 135 14.75 -16.50 5.58
CA LYS A 135 15.23 -15.50 4.63
C LYS A 135 14.69 -14.12 5.01
N ARG A 136 15.42 -13.08 4.60
CA ARG A 136 15.03 -11.68 4.77
C ARG A 136 13.82 -11.34 3.89
N TYR A 137 12.88 -10.58 4.44
CA TYR A 137 11.68 -10.11 3.74
C TYR A 137 11.41 -8.61 3.92
N ARG A 138 12.28 -7.89 4.63
CA ARG A 138 12.15 -6.46 4.98
C ARG A 138 11.66 -5.61 3.80
N ASN A 139 12.26 -5.75 2.62
CA ASN A 139 11.89 -4.91 1.48
C ASN A 139 10.44 -5.13 1.01
N LEU A 140 9.98 -6.38 1.00
CA LEU A 140 8.58 -6.71 0.71
C LEU A 140 7.65 -6.15 1.79
N ALA A 141 8.08 -6.22 3.06
CA ALA A 141 7.31 -5.69 4.17
C ALA A 141 7.22 -4.16 4.17
N LEU A 142 8.26 -3.44 3.75
CA LEU A 142 8.22 -1.99 3.61
C LEU A 142 7.28 -1.56 2.48
N TYR A 143 7.30 -2.27 1.35
CA TYR A 143 6.34 -2.06 0.26
C TYR A 143 4.90 -2.31 0.73
N TRP A 144 4.66 -3.47 1.36
CA TRP A 144 3.38 -3.81 1.95
C TRP A 144 2.90 -2.75 2.94
N LEU A 145 3.78 -2.29 3.84
CA LEU A 145 3.44 -1.32 4.87
C LEU A 145 2.95 0.00 4.25
N GLY A 146 3.64 0.53 3.25
CA GLY A 146 3.22 1.76 2.60
C GLY A 146 1.90 1.63 1.84
N SER A 147 1.73 0.51 1.13
CA SER A 147 0.49 0.16 0.45
C SER A 147 -0.70 0.08 1.43
N PHE A 148 -0.52 -0.62 2.54
CA PHE A 148 -1.53 -0.78 3.58
C PHE A 148 -1.87 0.53 4.30
N VAL A 149 -0.86 1.34 4.63
CA VAL A 149 -1.05 2.66 5.26
C VAL A 149 -1.81 3.60 4.32
N MET A 150 -1.53 3.58 3.02
CA MET A 150 -2.27 4.40 2.05
C MET A 150 -3.75 4.00 2.00
N SER A 151 -4.07 2.70 1.92
CA SER A 151 -5.46 2.22 1.97
C SER A 151 -6.19 2.80 3.18
N ILE A 152 -5.59 2.72 4.37
CA ILE A 152 -6.19 3.26 5.60
C ILE A 152 -6.38 4.78 5.54
N LEU A 153 -5.34 5.53 5.15
CA LEU A 153 -5.35 6.99 5.14
C LEU A 153 -6.41 7.56 4.20
N VAL A 154 -6.82 6.79 3.19
CA VAL A 154 -7.84 7.22 2.22
C VAL A 154 -9.21 6.66 2.57
N PHE A 155 -9.29 5.36 2.86
CA PHE A 155 -10.55 4.67 3.07
C PHE A 155 -11.25 5.10 4.36
N LEU A 156 -10.51 5.20 5.47
CA LEU A 156 -11.10 5.54 6.77
C LEU A 156 -11.65 6.97 6.79
N PRO A 157 -10.88 8.03 6.42
CA PRO A 157 -11.43 9.37 6.34
C PRO A 157 -12.48 9.52 5.24
N GLY A 158 -12.34 8.79 4.12
CA GLY A 158 -13.34 8.78 3.05
C GLY A 158 -14.71 8.26 3.52
N ASN A 159 -14.74 7.22 4.36
CA ASN A 159 -15.98 6.73 4.98
C ASN A 159 -16.62 7.76 5.91
N ILE A 160 -15.81 8.55 6.62
CA ILE A 160 -16.27 9.58 7.57
C ILE A 160 -16.75 10.84 6.84
N LEU A 161 -16.05 11.26 5.78
CA LEU A 161 -16.33 12.51 5.05
C LEU A 161 -17.35 12.33 3.93
N GLY A 162 -17.41 11.14 3.34
CA GLY A 162 -18.25 10.84 2.19
C GLY A 162 -19.71 10.58 2.54
N LYS A 163 -20.48 10.21 1.52
CA LYS A 163 -21.93 9.94 1.62
C LYS A 163 -22.35 8.85 2.61
N TYR A 164 -21.42 8.03 3.10
CA TYR A 164 -21.70 6.94 4.05
C TYR A 164 -21.48 7.31 5.52
N ASN A 165 -21.27 8.60 5.83
CA ASN A 165 -21.01 9.05 7.21
C ASN A 165 -22.11 8.64 8.22
N SER A 166 -23.36 8.54 7.77
CA SER A 166 -24.52 8.15 8.58
C SER A 166 -24.71 6.63 8.67
N GLU A 167 -23.93 5.85 7.92
CA GLU A 167 -24.00 4.39 7.84
C GLU A 167 -22.79 3.70 8.49
N ILE A 168 -22.08 4.37 9.40
CA ILE A 168 -20.97 3.77 10.15
C ILE A 168 -21.55 2.70 11.09
N ARG A 169 -21.43 1.43 10.69
CA ARG A 169 -21.91 0.27 11.44
C ARG A 169 -20.89 -0.16 12.51
N PRO A 170 -21.29 -0.91 13.56
CA PRO A 170 -20.37 -1.39 14.60
C PRO A 170 -19.17 -2.20 14.09
N SER A 171 -19.31 -2.89 12.96
CA SER A 171 -18.23 -3.55 12.20
C SER A 171 -17.07 -2.62 11.88
N PHE A 172 -17.32 -1.32 11.68
CA PHE A 172 -16.27 -0.32 11.47
C PHE A 172 -15.25 -0.27 12.61
N PHE A 173 -15.62 -0.65 13.84
CA PHE A 173 -14.66 -0.72 14.94
C PHE A 173 -13.69 -1.91 14.82
N LEU A 174 -13.98 -2.92 13.98
CA LEU A 174 -13.01 -3.95 13.62
C LEU A 174 -11.78 -3.35 12.91
N THR A 175 -11.91 -2.14 12.36
CA THR A 175 -10.77 -1.39 11.79
C THR A 175 -9.72 -1.04 12.86
N ILE A 176 -10.06 -0.96 14.15
CA ILE A 176 -9.08 -0.64 15.22
C ILE A 176 -7.95 -1.68 15.27
N PRO A 177 -8.21 -3.00 15.37
CA PRO A 177 -7.18 -4.02 15.17
C PRO A 177 -6.38 -3.86 13.87
N TYR A 178 -7.03 -3.54 12.75
CA TYR A 178 -6.38 -3.28 11.46
C TYR A 178 -5.52 -2.00 11.45
N LEU A 179 -5.69 -1.08 12.39
CA LEU A 179 -4.79 0.06 12.60
C LEU A 179 -3.62 -0.33 13.51
N LEU A 180 -3.90 -0.97 14.64
CA LEU A 180 -2.91 -1.22 15.69
C LEU A 180 -1.89 -2.29 15.30
N VAL A 181 -2.34 -3.42 14.74
CA VAL A 181 -1.47 -4.54 14.35
C VAL A 181 -0.47 -4.11 13.28
N PRO A 182 -0.85 -3.36 12.23
CA PRO A 182 0.06 -2.95 11.17
C PRO A 182 1.00 -1.81 11.61
N CYS A 183 0.57 -0.94 12.53
CA CYS A 183 1.47 -0.01 13.21
C CYS A 183 2.58 -0.75 13.96
N TRP A 184 2.22 -1.73 14.79
CA TRP A 184 3.19 -2.58 15.50
C TRP A 184 4.08 -3.36 14.52
N ALA A 185 3.50 -3.92 13.46
CA ALA A 185 4.24 -4.66 12.44
C ALA A 185 5.25 -3.76 11.72
N GLY A 186 4.83 -2.54 11.34
CA GLY A 186 5.68 -1.54 10.71
C GLY A 186 6.87 -1.16 11.58
N LEU A 187 6.65 -0.85 12.87
CA LEU A 187 7.73 -0.59 13.83
C LEU A 187 8.73 -1.74 13.89
N ARG A 188 8.22 -2.99 13.92
CA ARG A 188 9.08 -4.18 13.94
C ARG A 188 9.87 -4.35 12.65
N VAL A 189 9.28 -4.08 11.49
CA VAL A 189 9.95 -4.13 10.17
C VAL A 189 11.06 -3.10 10.07
N PHE A 190 10.82 -1.85 10.50
CA PHE A 190 11.85 -0.80 10.51
C PHE A 190 13.01 -1.13 11.44
N ASN A 191 12.72 -1.74 12.60
CA ASN A 191 13.72 -2.16 13.57
C ASN A 191 14.55 -3.39 13.13
N GLN A 192 14.18 -4.08 12.05
CA GLN A 192 15.04 -5.14 11.50
C GLN A 192 16.37 -4.54 11.02
N THR A 193 17.44 -5.33 11.01
CA THR A 193 18.70 -4.87 10.45
C THR A 193 18.58 -4.77 8.93
N GLN A 194 19.02 -3.65 8.36
CA GLN A 194 19.19 -3.54 6.91
C GLN A 194 20.15 -4.63 6.41
N ALA A 195 19.98 -5.06 5.17
CA ALA A 195 20.91 -6.02 4.59
C ALA A 195 22.33 -5.45 4.62
N PRO A 196 23.34 -6.18 5.17
CA PRO A 196 24.73 -5.77 5.02
C PRO A 196 25.02 -5.49 3.55
N SER A 197 25.46 -4.27 3.28
CA SER A 197 25.83 -3.85 1.93
C SER A 197 27.08 -4.60 1.50
N CYS A 198 27.08 -5.13 0.28
CA CYS A 198 28.29 -5.69 -0.33
C CYS A 198 29.26 -4.59 -0.80
N CYS A 199 28.90 -3.31 -0.67
CA CYS A 199 29.74 -2.19 -1.11
C CYS A 199 30.91 -1.98 -0.15
N THR A 200 32.11 -1.93 -0.69
CA THR A 200 33.31 -1.55 0.07
C THR A 200 33.32 -0.04 0.32
N PRO A 201 34.01 0.46 1.37
CA PRO A 201 34.12 1.89 1.63
C PRO A 201 34.63 2.69 0.43
N ASN A 202 35.61 2.15 -0.30
CA ASN A 202 36.16 2.78 -1.51
C ASN A 202 35.11 2.95 -2.61
N MET A 203 34.24 1.96 -2.82
CA MET A 203 33.15 2.06 -3.79
C MET A 203 32.12 3.12 -3.38
N VAL A 204 31.82 3.22 -2.08
CA VAL A 204 30.90 4.25 -1.56
C VAL A 204 31.49 5.63 -1.82
N GLU A 205 32.76 5.85 -1.48
CA GLU A 205 33.42 7.14 -1.69
C GLU A 205 33.49 7.52 -3.18
N GLU A 206 33.82 6.57 -4.06
CA GLU A 206 33.86 6.78 -5.50
C GLU A 206 32.50 7.21 -6.06
N GLU A 207 31.42 6.50 -5.70
CA GLU A 207 30.06 6.86 -6.12
C GLU A 207 29.61 8.21 -5.56
N GLN A 208 29.96 8.54 -4.32
CA GLN A 208 29.62 9.82 -3.69
C GLN A 208 30.37 11.01 -4.29
N ARG A 209 31.58 10.79 -4.83
CA ARG A 209 32.34 11.81 -5.56
C ARG A 209 31.77 12.12 -6.94
N LYS A 210 30.88 11.28 -7.49
CA LYS A 210 30.28 11.51 -8.81
C LYS A 210 29.27 12.66 -8.76
N GLY A 211 29.58 13.73 -9.46
CA GLY A 211 28.62 14.80 -9.75
C GLY A 211 27.38 14.29 -10.48
N LEU A 212 26.27 15.01 -10.36
CA LEU A 212 24.96 14.57 -10.88
C LEU A 212 24.95 14.28 -12.39
N LEU A 213 25.72 15.03 -13.19
CA LEU A 213 25.83 14.81 -14.64
C LEU A 213 26.44 13.45 -15.01
N ARG A 214 27.23 12.85 -14.11
CA ARG A 214 27.78 11.50 -14.27
C ARG A 214 26.82 10.41 -13.78
N ARG A 215 25.64 10.80 -13.28
CA ARG A 215 24.57 9.92 -12.78
C ARG A 215 23.27 10.18 -13.57
N PRO A 216 23.21 9.83 -14.87
CA PRO A 216 22.10 10.19 -15.75
C PRO A 216 20.75 9.62 -15.30
N VAL A 217 20.74 8.45 -14.66
CA VAL A 217 19.52 7.86 -14.07
C VAL A 217 18.98 8.72 -12.94
N ASP A 218 19.86 9.23 -12.07
CA ASP A 218 19.47 10.10 -10.96
C ASP A 218 18.95 11.44 -11.48
N LEU A 219 19.57 11.98 -12.54
CA LEU A 219 19.10 13.19 -13.22
C LEU A 219 17.70 12.99 -13.84
N ALA A 220 17.48 11.88 -14.55
CA ALA A 220 16.17 11.55 -15.13
C ALA A 220 15.10 11.39 -14.04
N LEU A 221 15.44 10.74 -12.92
CA LEU A 221 14.55 10.60 -11.76
C LEU A 221 14.24 11.95 -11.11
N ILE A 222 15.21 12.88 -10.99
CA ILE A 222 14.95 14.23 -10.48
C ILE A 222 13.96 14.97 -11.39
N ILE A 223 14.18 14.94 -12.72
CA ILE A 223 13.28 15.57 -13.69
C ILE A 223 11.86 14.99 -13.55
N TYR A 224 11.76 13.66 -13.49
CA TYR A 224 10.49 12.99 -13.25
C TYR A 224 9.83 13.44 -11.94
N LEU A 225 10.58 13.47 -10.82
CA LEU A 225 10.05 13.83 -9.51
C LEU A 225 9.55 15.28 -9.48
N ILE A 226 10.18 16.19 -10.23
CA ILE A 226 9.69 17.57 -10.39
C ILE A 226 8.33 17.59 -11.10
N PHE A 227 8.20 16.87 -12.21
CA PHE A 227 6.91 16.77 -12.92
C PHE A 227 5.84 16.09 -12.07
N ALA A 228 6.19 15.01 -11.36
CA ALA A 228 5.29 14.32 -10.46
C ALA A 228 4.85 15.24 -9.31
N ALA A 229 5.77 16.01 -8.71
CA ALA A 229 5.45 16.98 -7.66
C ALA A 229 4.50 18.07 -8.16
N PHE A 230 4.73 18.62 -9.37
CA PHE A 230 3.81 19.58 -9.97
C PHE A 230 2.42 18.97 -10.17
N PHE A 231 2.35 17.74 -10.70
CA PHE A 231 1.10 17.04 -10.92
C PHE A 231 0.35 16.73 -9.61
N THR A 232 1.06 16.30 -8.56
CA THR A 232 0.50 16.09 -7.22
C THR A 232 -0.07 17.37 -6.65
N LEU A 233 0.69 18.46 -6.71
CA LEU A 233 0.26 19.77 -6.22
C LEU A 233 -0.98 20.25 -6.99
N PHE A 234 -0.95 20.15 -8.32
CA PHE A 234 -2.06 20.53 -9.18
C PHE A 234 -3.34 19.78 -8.82
N ARG A 235 -3.30 18.45 -8.68
CA ARG A 235 -4.47 17.66 -8.26
C ARG A 235 -4.94 18.02 -6.84
N GLY A 236 -4.02 18.35 -5.94
CA GLY A 236 -4.34 18.87 -4.61
C GLY A 236 -5.10 20.20 -4.68
N LEU A 237 -4.66 21.14 -5.51
CA LEU A 237 -5.34 22.42 -5.74
C LEU A 237 -6.72 22.23 -6.40
N VAL A 238 -6.85 21.27 -7.33
CA VAL A 238 -8.13 20.93 -7.95
C VAL A 238 -9.18 20.53 -6.90
N VAL A 239 -8.81 19.64 -5.97
CA VAL A 239 -9.77 19.15 -4.96
C VAL A 239 -10.03 20.12 -3.82
N LEU A 240 -9.20 21.16 -3.70
CA LEU A 240 -9.37 22.33 -2.83
C LEU A 240 -10.16 23.45 -3.53
N ASP A 241 -10.80 23.16 -4.66
CA ASP A 241 -11.68 24.07 -5.40
C ASP A 241 -10.97 25.36 -5.87
N CYS A 242 -9.70 25.22 -6.31
CA CYS A 242 -8.94 26.33 -6.87
C CYS A 242 -9.64 26.92 -8.11
N PRO A 243 -9.85 28.25 -8.18
CA PRO A 243 -10.67 28.88 -9.23
C PRO A 243 -9.98 29.02 -10.59
N MET A 244 -8.81 28.41 -10.79
CA MET A 244 -8.09 28.49 -12.07
C MET A 244 -8.81 27.72 -13.18
N ASP A 245 -8.85 28.27 -14.39
CA ASP A 245 -9.48 27.64 -15.57
C ASP A 245 -8.94 26.23 -15.84
N ALA A 246 -7.63 26.03 -15.66
CA ALA A 246 -7.00 24.71 -15.82
C ALA A 246 -7.54 23.67 -14.82
N CYS A 247 -7.81 24.09 -13.57
CA CYS A 247 -8.40 23.21 -12.55
C CYS A 247 -9.84 22.86 -12.89
N PHE A 248 -10.62 23.84 -13.38
CA PHE A 248 -11.98 23.62 -13.85
C PHE A 248 -12.02 22.65 -15.03
N VAL A 249 -11.22 22.90 -16.07
CA VAL A 249 -11.12 22.00 -17.24
C VAL A 249 -10.75 20.58 -16.81
N TYR A 250 -9.75 20.44 -15.92
CA TYR A 250 -9.30 19.15 -15.46
C TYR A 250 -10.39 18.35 -14.71
N ILE A 251 -11.07 18.97 -13.75
CA ILE A 251 -12.05 18.27 -12.91
C ILE A 251 -13.36 17.93 -13.64
N TYR A 252 -13.65 18.58 -14.77
CA TYR A 252 -14.84 18.29 -15.58
C TYR A 252 -14.56 17.43 -16.81
N GLN A 253 -13.39 17.57 -17.44
CA GLN A 253 -13.08 16.87 -18.70
C GLN A 253 -12.15 15.66 -18.52
N TYR A 254 -11.27 15.67 -17.51
CA TYR A 254 -10.25 14.62 -17.35
C TYR A 254 -10.54 13.72 -16.16
N GLU A 255 -10.77 14.29 -14.98
CA GLU A 255 -11.06 13.50 -13.76
C GLU A 255 -12.32 13.96 -13.02
N PRO A 256 -13.52 13.74 -13.61
CA PRO A 256 -14.80 13.93 -12.92
C PRO A 256 -14.93 13.19 -11.59
N TYR A 257 -14.19 12.08 -11.42
CA TYR A 257 -14.24 11.26 -10.21
C TYR A 257 -13.85 12.05 -8.95
N LEU A 258 -13.00 13.07 -9.07
CA LEU A 258 -12.63 13.95 -7.96
C LEU A 258 -13.83 14.68 -7.32
N ARG A 259 -14.96 14.78 -8.03
CA ARG A 259 -16.22 15.38 -7.56
C ARG A 259 -17.19 14.38 -6.94
N ASP A 260 -16.86 13.08 -6.93
CA ASP A 260 -17.77 12.05 -6.43
C ASP A 260 -18.04 12.24 -4.91
N PRO A 261 -19.31 12.25 -4.45
CA PRO A 261 -19.67 12.38 -3.04
C PRO A 261 -19.18 11.25 -2.12
N VAL A 262 -18.60 10.17 -2.65
CA VAL A 262 -17.91 9.15 -1.82
C VAL A 262 -16.63 9.67 -1.15
N ALA A 263 -16.11 10.82 -1.56
CA ALA A 263 -14.96 11.53 -0.98
C ALA A 263 -13.59 10.84 -1.04
N TYR A 264 -13.49 9.51 -1.26
CA TYR A 264 -12.19 8.82 -1.43
C TYR A 264 -11.23 9.49 -2.44
N PRO A 265 -11.64 9.87 -3.66
CA PRO A 265 -10.71 10.50 -4.61
C PRO A 265 -10.22 11.87 -4.12
N LYS A 266 -11.08 12.63 -3.46
CA LYS A 266 -10.71 13.92 -2.83
C LYS A 266 -9.69 13.69 -1.71
N VAL A 267 -9.97 12.77 -0.79
CA VAL A 267 -9.05 12.40 0.30
C VAL A 267 -7.71 11.90 -0.26
N GLN A 268 -7.72 11.06 -1.29
CA GLN A 268 -6.52 10.55 -1.95
C GLN A 268 -5.62 11.68 -2.47
N MET A 269 -6.19 12.71 -3.12
CA MET A 269 -5.41 13.83 -3.62
C MET A 269 -4.84 14.69 -2.48
N LEU A 270 -5.58 14.87 -1.38
CA LEU A 270 -5.09 15.58 -0.21
C LEU A 270 -3.97 14.80 0.50
N VAL A 271 -4.13 13.49 0.69
CA VAL A 271 -3.07 12.62 1.25
C VAL A 271 -1.83 12.69 0.38
N ASN A 272 -1.97 12.65 -0.94
CA ASN A 272 -0.83 12.82 -1.84
C ASN A 272 -0.18 14.21 -1.69
N MET A 273 -0.96 15.28 -1.64
CA MET A 273 -0.47 16.64 -1.45
C MET A 273 0.26 16.84 -0.11
N PHE A 274 -0.21 16.23 0.98
CA PHE A 274 0.37 16.44 2.31
C PHE A 274 1.51 15.48 2.65
N TYR A 275 1.58 14.29 2.05
CA TYR A 275 2.58 13.27 2.39
C TYR A 275 3.51 12.90 1.23
N VAL A 276 2.97 12.74 0.03
CA VAL A 276 3.76 12.32 -1.15
C VAL A 276 4.55 13.49 -1.72
N LEU A 277 3.94 14.67 -1.82
CA LEU A 277 4.59 15.86 -2.36
C LEU A 277 5.84 16.27 -1.52
N PRO A 278 5.79 16.34 -0.17
CA PRO A 278 7.00 16.55 0.62
C PRO A 278 8.05 15.45 0.42
N PHE A 279 7.62 14.19 0.29
CA PHE A 279 8.53 13.08 0.02
C PHE A 279 9.25 13.24 -1.33
N TYR A 280 8.59 13.71 -2.39
CA TYR A 280 9.26 13.99 -3.66
C TYR A 280 10.35 15.06 -3.52
N GLY A 281 10.12 16.11 -2.72
CA GLY A 281 11.15 17.09 -2.39
C GLY A 281 12.34 16.47 -1.65
N LEU A 282 12.07 15.63 -0.65
CA LEU A 282 13.11 14.90 0.09
C LEU A 282 13.87 13.90 -0.79
N ALA A 283 13.20 13.23 -1.71
CA ALA A 283 13.80 12.30 -2.65
C ALA A 283 14.73 13.02 -3.65
N ILE A 284 14.30 14.18 -4.18
CA ILE A 284 15.16 15.03 -5.01
C ILE A 284 16.41 15.43 -4.23
N TYR A 285 16.24 15.90 -2.99
CA TYR A 285 17.36 16.24 -2.11
C TYR A 285 18.31 15.05 -1.95
N ALA A 286 17.78 13.86 -1.67
CA ALA A 286 18.59 12.66 -1.43
C ALA A 286 19.25 12.08 -2.69
N LEU A 287 18.77 12.41 -3.89
CA LEU A 287 19.46 12.10 -5.16
C LEU A 287 20.61 13.07 -5.45
N ILE A 288 20.50 14.32 -4.97
CA ILE A 288 21.55 15.34 -5.12
C ILE A 288 22.66 15.11 -4.08
N PHE A 289 22.29 14.92 -2.81
CA PHE A 289 23.22 14.84 -1.70
C PHE A 289 23.47 13.39 -1.23
N PRO A 290 24.74 12.94 -1.19
CA PRO A 290 25.07 11.57 -0.80
C PRO A 290 24.81 11.28 0.69
N GLY A 291 24.79 10.00 1.05
CA GLY A 291 24.71 9.55 2.45
C GLY A 291 23.31 9.51 3.06
N CYS A 292 22.27 9.73 2.25
CA CYS A 292 20.87 9.64 2.67
C CYS A 292 20.38 8.18 2.85
N SER A 293 20.88 7.51 3.89
CA SER A 293 20.64 6.07 4.14
C SER A 293 19.20 5.68 4.43
N TRP A 294 18.33 6.67 4.69
CA TRP A 294 16.90 6.48 4.88
C TRP A 294 16.13 6.36 3.57
N LEU A 295 16.64 6.89 2.45
CA LEU A 295 15.91 6.95 1.18
C LEU A 295 15.51 5.56 0.65
N PRO A 296 16.39 4.53 0.63
CA PRO A 296 16.01 3.22 0.11
C PRO A 296 14.81 2.59 0.81
N ASP A 297 14.70 2.76 2.13
CA ASP A 297 13.56 2.22 2.89
C ASP A 297 12.27 3.03 2.59
N TRP A 298 12.36 4.37 2.58
CA TRP A 298 11.19 5.21 2.31
C TRP A 298 10.69 5.12 0.87
N THR A 299 11.59 4.94 -0.11
CA THR A 299 11.18 4.74 -1.51
C THR A 299 10.37 3.46 -1.70
N LEU A 300 10.67 2.39 -0.95
CA LEU A 300 9.84 1.18 -0.93
C LEU A 300 8.45 1.43 -0.34
N VAL A 301 8.37 2.14 0.78
CA VAL A 301 7.11 2.53 1.42
C VAL A 301 6.26 3.36 0.46
N PHE A 302 6.83 4.42 -0.12
CA PHE A 302 6.10 5.28 -1.06
C PHE A 302 5.78 4.59 -2.39
N ALA A 303 6.59 3.63 -2.85
CA ALA A 303 6.25 2.81 -4.01
C ALA A 303 4.99 1.96 -3.75
N GLY A 304 4.91 1.31 -2.59
CA GLY A 304 3.71 0.57 -2.18
C GLY A 304 2.49 1.48 -2.04
N ALA A 305 2.67 2.61 -1.36
CA ALA A 305 1.60 3.59 -1.15
C ALA A 305 1.03 4.11 -2.48
N ILE A 306 1.89 4.52 -3.41
CA ILE A 306 1.47 5.02 -4.72
C ILE A 306 0.90 3.90 -5.59
N GLY A 307 1.44 2.67 -5.51
CA GLY A 307 0.90 1.52 -6.23
C GLY A 307 -0.57 1.27 -5.88
N GLN A 308 -0.88 1.19 -4.58
CA GLN A 308 -2.24 1.00 -4.10
C GLN A 308 -3.13 2.19 -4.45
N ALA A 309 -2.67 3.43 -4.17
CA ALA A 309 -3.41 4.66 -4.47
C ALA A 309 -3.83 4.74 -5.94
N GLN A 310 -2.88 4.51 -6.86
CA GLN A 310 -3.15 4.62 -8.29
C GLN A 310 -4.03 3.48 -8.79
N PHE A 311 -3.82 2.25 -8.32
CA PHE A 311 -4.69 1.13 -8.67
C PHE A 311 -6.15 1.39 -8.29
N SER A 312 -6.38 1.78 -7.02
CA SER A 312 -7.74 2.04 -6.54
C SER A 312 -8.35 3.31 -7.13
N HIS A 313 -7.56 4.36 -7.39
CA HIS A 313 -8.04 5.59 -8.05
C HIS A 313 -8.41 5.34 -9.51
N MET A 314 -7.51 4.71 -10.29
CA MET A 314 -7.74 4.43 -11.71
C MET A 314 -8.91 3.48 -11.92
N GLY A 315 -8.94 2.40 -11.14
CA GLY A 315 -10.04 1.44 -11.17
C GLY A 315 -11.38 2.07 -10.86
N ALA A 316 -11.46 2.80 -9.73
CA ALA A 316 -12.71 3.42 -9.31
C ALA A 316 -13.17 4.52 -10.28
N SER A 317 -12.26 5.29 -10.88
CA SER A 317 -12.62 6.34 -11.84
C SER A 317 -13.33 5.82 -13.09
N MET A 318 -13.12 4.55 -13.43
CA MET A 318 -13.65 3.90 -14.63
C MET A 318 -14.82 2.95 -14.35
N HIS A 319 -14.94 2.51 -13.09
CA HIS A 319 -15.84 1.43 -12.73
C HIS A 319 -17.31 1.77 -12.90
N LEU A 320 -18.14 0.80 -13.29
CA LEU A 320 -19.58 0.98 -13.50
C LEU A 320 -20.33 1.41 -12.23
N ARG A 321 -19.79 1.10 -11.05
CA ARG A 321 -20.33 1.54 -9.75
C ARG A 321 -20.10 3.02 -9.46
N THR A 322 -19.22 3.68 -10.21
CA THR A 322 -19.06 5.13 -10.20
C THR A 322 -20.13 5.73 -11.11
N PRO A 323 -20.94 6.70 -10.61
CA PRO A 323 -21.98 7.32 -11.41
C PRO A 323 -21.40 7.88 -12.72
N PHE A 324 -22.16 7.76 -13.81
CA PHE A 324 -21.69 8.12 -15.15
C PHE A 324 -21.12 9.55 -15.22
N THR A 325 -21.73 10.50 -14.52
CA THR A 325 -21.29 11.91 -14.44
C THR A 325 -19.94 12.14 -13.75
N TYR A 326 -19.45 11.14 -13.01
CA TYR A 326 -18.18 11.15 -12.30
C TYR A 326 -17.17 10.16 -12.89
N ARG A 327 -17.54 9.39 -13.92
CA ARG A 327 -16.58 8.53 -14.63
C ARG A 327 -15.70 9.34 -15.58
N VAL A 328 -14.51 8.81 -15.87
CA VAL A 328 -13.63 9.40 -16.89
C VAL A 328 -14.31 9.30 -18.27
N PRO A 329 -14.46 10.42 -18.99
CA PRO A 329 -14.98 10.44 -20.35
C PRO A 329 -14.11 9.62 -21.32
N GLU A 330 -14.73 8.94 -22.29
CA GLU A 330 -14.04 8.03 -23.24
C GLU A 330 -12.92 8.72 -24.03
N ASP A 331 -13.12 9.99 -24.41
CA ASP A 331 -12.15 10.83 -25.10
C ASP A 331 -10.92 11.15 -24.24
N ALA A 332 -11.05 11.12 -22.91
CA ALA A 332 -9.97 11.38 -21.97
C ALA A 332 -9.24 10.10 -21.49
N TRP A 333 -9.71 8.90 -21.84
CA TRP A 333 -9.17 7.63 -21.32
C TRP A 333 -7.66 7.49 -21.55
N ALA A 334 -7.19 7.71 -22.78
CA ALA A 334 -5.77 7.53 -23.10
C ALA A 334 -4.88 8.45 -22.23
N SER A 335 -5.21 9.73 -22.16
CA SER A 335 -4.50 10.72 -21.35
C SER A 335 -4.56 10.37 -19.86
N PHE A 336 -5.73 9.99 -19.36
CA PHE A 336 -5.92 9.58 -17.97
C PHE A 336 -5.04 8.38 -17.61
N PHE A 337 -5.09 7.31 -18.41
CA PHE A 337 -4.32 6.09 -18.13
C PHE A 337 -2.82 6.32 -18.23
N VAL A 338 -2.35 7.03 -19.25
CA VAL A 338 -0.91 7.31 -19.42
C VAL A 338 -0.39 8.15 -18.26
N CYS A 339 -1.07 9.25 -17.90
CA CYS A 339 -0.64 10.11 -16.80
C CYS A 339 -0.60 9.37 -15.45
N ASN A 340 -1.66 8.61 -15.12
CA ASN A 340 -1.72 7.88 -13.84
C ASN A 340 -0.73 6.70 -13.82
N LEU A 341 -0.52 6.00 -14.94
CA LEU A 341 0.46 4.92 -15.02
C LEU A 341 1.89 5.45 -14.88
N LEU A 342 2.24 6.54 -15.57
CA LEU A 342 3.54 7.19 -15.43
C LEU A 342 3.77 7.66 -13.99
N TYR A 343 2.75 8.26 -13.37
CA TYR A 343 2.79 8.67 -11.97
C TYR A 343 2.98 7.48 -11.01
N ALA A 344 2.36 6.33 -11.30
CA ALA A 344 2.52 5.10 -10.53
C ALA A 344 3.92 4.49 -10.67
N LEU A 345 4.49 4.52 -11.88
CA LEU A 345 5.76 3.85 -12.19
C LEU A 345 6.97 4.54 -11.56
N GLY A 346 6.98 5.86 -11.45
CA GLY A 346 8.18 6.58 -11.01
C GLY A 346 8.69 6.23 -9.61
N PRO A 347 7.84 6.17 -8.56
CA PRO A 347 8.26 5.71 -7.23
C PRO A 347 8.84 4.29 -7.24
N HIS A 348 8.31 3.40 -8.09
CA HIS A 348 8.84 2.05 -8.26
C HIS A 348 10.21 2.05 -8.95
N LEU A 349 10.42 2.90 -9.97
CA LEU A 349 11.71 3.08 -10.62
C LEU A 349 12.76 3.68 -9.66
N LEU A 350 12.35 4.63 -8.82
CA LEU A 350 13.19 5.20 -7.79
C LEU A 350 13.59 4.14 -6.75
N ALA A 351 12.63 3.35 -6.26
CA ALA A 351 12.91 2.24 -5.35
C ALA A 351 13.85 1.21 -5.98
N TYR A 352 13.62 0.85 -7.25
CA TYR A 352 14.51 -0.04 -8.00
C TYR A 352 15.93 0.53 -8.09
N ARG A 353 16.09 1.82 -8.41
CA ARG A 353 17.38 2.50 -8.45
C ARG A 353 18.09 2.49 -7.09
N CYS A 354 17.37 2.71 -6.00
CA CYS A 354 17.93 2.67 -4.64
C CYS A 354 18.39 1.27 -4.24
N LEU A 355 17.66 0.22 -4.65
CA LEU A 355 18.00 -1.16 -4.34
C LEU A 355 19.11 -1.73 -5.24
N TRP A 356 19.13 -1.34 -6.51
CA TRP A 356 20.12 -1.82 -7.48
C TRP A 356 21.51 -1.24 -7.23
N SER A 357 21.60 0.04 -6.86
CA SER A 357 22.88 0.71 -6.61
C SER A 357 22.81 1.57 -5.34
N PRO A 358 22.86 0.93 -4.16
CA PRO A 358 22.67 1.61 -2.87
C PRO A 358 23.87 2.47 -2.46
N ALA A 359 25.05 2.27 -3.06
CA ALA A 359 26.33 2.85 -2.63
C ALA A 359 26.28 4.36 -2.38
N PHE A 360 25.65 5.13 -3.27
CA PHE A 360 25.51 6.58 -3.13
C PHE A 360 24.81 7.02 -1.83
N PHE A 361 23.83 6.23 -1.37
CA PHE A 361 22.99 6.54 -0.21
C PHE A 361 23.57 6.05 1.12
N LEU A 362 24.60 5.23 1.12
CA LEU A 362 25.18 4.67 2.34
C LEU A 362 25.93 5.74 3.14
N ARG A 363 25.86 5.67 4.47
CA ARG A 363 26.70 6.51 5.33
C ARG A 363 28.17 6.09 5.19
N PRO A 364 29.12 7.03 5.06
CA PRO A 364 30.54 6.70 5.14
C PRO A 364 30.83 6.01 6.49
N LEU A 365 31.64 4.97 6.49
CA LEU A 365 32.14 4.44 7.76
C LEU A 365 33.03 5.51 8.42
N PRO A 366 32.98 5.67 9.76
CA PRO A 366 33.97 6.49 10.45
C PRO A 366 35.36 5.93 10.13
N GLY A 367 36.26 6.80 9.67
CA GLY A 367 37.64 6.43 9.39
C GLY A 367 38.33 5.88 10.65
N PRO A 368 39.43 5.11 10.50
CA PRO A 368 40.21 4.67 11.65
C PRO A 368 40.61 5.88 12.51
N PRO A 369 40.55 5.79 13.85
CA PRO A 369 40.95 6.89 14.72
C PRO A 369 42.35 7.34 14.35
N ALA A 370 42.51 8.64 14.12
CA ALA A 370 43.82 9.23 13.82
C ALA A 370 44.79 8.81 14.92
N HIS A 371 45.86 8.10 14.54
CA HIS A 371 47.01 7.90 15.41
C HIS A 371 47.54 9.28 15.76
N HIS A 372 47.26 9.74 16.99
CA HIS A 372 47.99 10.86 17.57
C HIS A 372 49.46 10.43 17.66
N GLU A 373 50.27 10.87 16.69
CA GLU A 373 51.72 10.91 16.86
C GLU A 373 52.01 11.72 18.12
N LYS A 374 52.48 11.02 19.16
CA LYS A 374 53.15 11.67 20.27
C LYS A 374 54.47 12.21 19.71
N GLN A 375 54.54 13.53 19.51
CA GLN A 375 55.82 14.20 19.35
C GLN A 375 56.62 14.00 20.65
N HIS A 376 57.84 13.48 20.47
CA HIS A 376 58.81 13.19 21.51
C HIS A 376 59.41 14.44 22.13
#